data_AF-X1Q939-F1
#
_entry.id   AF-X1Q939-F1
#
_cell.length_a   1.000
_cell.length_b   1.000
_cell.length_c   1.000
_cell.angle_alpha   90.00
_cell.angle_beta   90.00
_cell.angle_gamma   90.00
#
_symmetry.space_group_name_H-M   'P 1'
#
loop_
_entity.id
_entity.type
_entity.pdbx_description
1 polymer ?
#
loop_
_entity_poly.entity_id
_entity_poly.type
_entity_poly.pdbx_seq_one_letter_code
_entity_poly.pdbx_strand_id
1 'polypeptide(L)' 'AIALNIVRASLRKSLRAKVPAHQRPSMGGQYFFTFTFGNFLFIN' A
#
# COMPACT_ATOMS: atom_id res chain seq x y z
N ALA A 1 9.27 -24.17 -24.08
CA ALA A 1 9.08 -24.19 -22.61
C ALA A 1 9.60 -22.92 -21.91
N ILE A 2 10.79 -22.43 -22.24
CA ILE A 2 11.42 -21.25 -21.59
C ILE A 2 10.59 -19.97 -21.72
N ALA A 3 10.04 -19.68 -22.91
CA ALA A 3 9.20 -18.50 -23.14
C ALA A 3 7.95 -18.47 -22.23
N LEU A 4 7.34 -19.63 -21.97
CA LEU A 4 6.16 -19.72 -21.11
C LEU A 4 6.49 -19.40 -19.64
N ASN A 5 7.69 -19.78 -19.18
CA ASN A 5 8.16 -19.47 -17.83
C ASN A 5 8.47 -17.98 -17.66
N ILE A 6 9.04 -17.34 -18.68
CA ILE A 6 9.33 -15.90 -18.69
C ILE A 6 8.02 -15.10 -18.70
N VAL A 7 7.06 -15.45 -19.56
CA VAL A 7 5.75 -14.79 -19.63
C VAL A 7 5.01 -14.91 -18.30
N ARG A 8 4.99 -16.10 -17.69
CA ARG A 8 4.35 -16.32 -16.38
C ARG A 8 5.00 -15.48 -15.26
N ALA A 9 6.34 -15.37 -15.25
CA ALA A 9 7.06 -14.56 -14.27
C ALA A 9 6.79 -13.05 -14.45
N SER A 10 6.80 -12.57 -15.69
CA SER A 10 6.48 -11.18 -16.03
C SER A 10 5.02 -10.84 -15.71
N LEU A 11 4.08 -11.73 -16.01
CA LEU A 11 2.67 -11.56 -15.67
C LEU A 11 2.48 -11.46 -14.16
N ARG A 12 3.10 -12.36 -13.39
CA ARG A 12 3.04 -12.36 -11.92
C ARG A 12 3.61 -11.07 -11.32
N LYS A 13 4.71 -10.56 -11.89
CA LYS A 13 5.33 -9.29 -11.47
C LYS A 13 4.41 -8.10 -11.77
N SER A 14 3.81 -8.06 -12.96
CA SER A 14 2.86 -7.02 -13.37
C SER A 14 1.58 -7.04 -12.52
N LEU A 15 1.02 -8.23 -12.27
CA LEU A 15 -0.16 -8.39 -11.42
C LEU A 15 0.12 -7.93 -9.99
N ARG A 16 1.26 -8.30 -9.41
CA ARG A 16 1.68 -7.87 -8.07
C ARG A 16 1.91 -6.35 -7.98
N ALA A 17 2.29 -5.70 -9.08
CA ALA A 17 2.44 -4.24 -9.13
C ALA A 17 1.10 -3.51 -9.31
N LYS A 18 0.12 -4.13 -9.98
CA LYS A 18 -1.24 -3.59 -10.15
C LYS A 18 -2.17 -3.88 -8.99
N VAL A 19 -1.93 -4.96 -8.24
CA VAL A 19 -2.55 -5.13 -6.93
C VAL A 19 -2.04 -3.96 -6.10
N PRO A 20 -2.91 -3.07 -5.61
CA PRO A 20 -2.49 -2.05 -4.67
C PRO A 20 -1.95 -2.79 -3.46
N ALA A 21 -0.63 -2.94 -3.39
CA ALA A 21 0.03 -3.30 -2.17
C ALA A 21 -0.51 -2.29 -1.17
N HIS A 22 -1.25 -2.76 -0.16
CA HIS A 22 -1.79 -1.92 0.90
C HIS A 22 -0.66 -0.96 1.30
N GLN A 23 -0.76 0.28 0.80
CA GLN A 23 0.32 1.23 0.94
C GLN A 23 0.35 1.49 2.43
N ARG A 24 1.37 0.95 3.09
CA ARG A 24 1.53 1.17 4.53
C ARG A 24 1.48 2.67 4.71
N PRO A 25 0.56 3.19 5.53
CA PRO A 25 0.50 4.62 5.78
C PRO A 25 1.90 5.06 6.19
N SER A 26 2.38 6.16 5.60
CA SER A 26 3.67 6.71 5.99
C SER A 26 3.62 6.98 7.49
N MET A 27 4.70 6.65 8.22
CA MET A 27 4.78 6.90 9.66
C MET A 27 4.31 8.32 10.01
N GLY A 28 4.73 9.33 9.23
CA GLY A 28 4.28 10.71 9.39
C GLY A 28 2.78 10.93 9.19
N GLY A 29 2.16 10.29 8.19
CA GLY A 29 0.73 10.39 7.96
C GLY A 29 -0.10 9.72 9.06
N GLN A 30 0.41 8.64 9.65
CA GLN A 30 -0.22 7.98 10.79
C GLN A 30 -0.21 8.89 12.02
N TYR A 31 0.95 9.49 12.38
CA TYR A 31 1.06 10.40 13.53
C TYR A 31 0.21 11.67 13.36
N PHE A 32 0.17 12.24 12.16
CA PHE A 32 -0.68 13.38 11.86
C PHE A 32 -2.16 13.02 12.05
N PHE A 33 -2.60 11.88 11.53
CA PHE A 33 -3.98 11.42 11.67
C PHE A 33 -4.35 11.18 13.14
N THR A 34 -3.52 10.48 13.93
CA THR A 34 -3.82 10.27 15.36
C THR A 34 -3.81 11.56 16.17
N PHE A 35 -2.90 12.49 15.88
CA PHE A 35 -2.87 13.79 16.57
C PHE A 35 -4.10 14.64 16.25
N THR A 36 -4.44 14.79 14.97
CA THR A 36 -5.59 15.59 14.54
C THR A 36 -6.91 14.97 14.99
N PHE A 37 -7.06 13.65 14.86
CA PHE A 37 -8.27 12.94 15.27
C PHE A 37 -8.44 12.94 16.80
N GLY A 38 -7.34 12.76 17.53
CA GLY A 38 -7.34 12.90 19.00
C GLY A 38 -7.83 14.27 19.43
N ASN A 39 -7.24 15.36 18.91
CA ASN A 39 -7.67 16.71 19.25
C ASN A 39 -9.15 17.00 18.92
N PHE A 40 -9.65 16.50 17.79
CA PHE A 40 -11.07 16.68 17.43
C PHE A 40 -12.02 16.04 18.46
N LEU A 41 -11.63 14.91 19.04
CA LEU A 41 -12.44 14.15 20.00
C LEU A 41 -12.47 14.78 21.41
N PHE A 42 -11.47 15.58 21.78
CA PHE A 42 -11.37 16.24 23.09
C PHE A 42 -11.81 17.72 23.07
N ILE A 43 -11.93 18.33 21.88
CA ILE A 43 -12.35 19.73 21.71
C ILE A 43 -13.88 19.86 21.51
N ASN A 44 -14.55 18.80 21.04
CA ASN A 44 -16.02 18.69 21.04
C ASN A 44 -16.52 18.04 22.34
#